data_AF-A0A4R4DPI8-F1
#
_entry.id   AF-A0A4R4DPI8-F1
#
_cell.length_a   1.000
_cell.length_b   1.000
_cell.length_c   1.000
_cell.angle_alpha   90.00
_cell.angle_beta   90.00
_cell.angle_gamma   90.00
#
_symmetry.space_group_name_H-M   'P 1'
#
loop_
_entity.id
_entity.type
_entity.pdbx_description
1 polymer ?
#
loop_
_entity_poly.entity_id
_entity_poly.type
_entity_poly.pdbx_seq_one_letter_code
_entity_poly.pdbx_strand_id
1 'polypeptide(L)'
;MAQSDKVTEYRAGEAGWIGSGGGSLAAGSPASRLQSSPLWLPAIILVVMGIAAAVMLMPYPPLMDFLEWVYQGKILALLLSGNDLGPIRIAQYPVPNSTSQVILGLLCLVMPASMAASVFLLGFIAAASLVAWSLAARYQPALAGPLCLILMVSIFFCAPFWNGFANYGLALVLFGGFLLLPENRRVDPGPVLLFSLVIFFTHLTVFVAFLVLVGLQALALRRIVAAGLAVVPSILLAGWYYLALDRGRLDPGEPTVGQQSGQFLFDAAKYLAYKLYTFTKIGPYHNFVFSAGGDVVVRPPVYWAGVAVNGLYALLCLALLGLGLRDALRNRSARFVPLAAAAVLGLAFLLMPAGRLIANTGERFMYPALLLLLLSLPLHRGLTRLMGGIAVLLLVSLTSLASGQQDWSKPLPEASWAAPQRVLYQHRPTAFAASWFTLDSLATGRLPPGAQLSFETSLLISSAPPRAEPRP
;
A
#
# COMPACT_ATOMS: atom_id res chain seq x y z
N MET A 1 -54.66 -48.29 36.26
CA MET A 1 -53.42 -48.67 35.54
C MET A 1 -53.41 -47.93 34.21
N ALA A 2 -52.45 -47.09 33.83
CA ALA A 2 -51.33 -46.43 34.50
C ALA A 2 -50.87 -45.32 33.53
N GLN A 3 -50.49 -44.16 34.09
CA GLN A 3 -49.40 -43.21 33.72
C GLN A 3 -48.97 -43.07 32.24
N SER A 4 -49.01 -41.85 31.68
CA SER A 4 -48.04 -40.74 31.82
C SER A 4 -46.98 -40.79 30.71
N ASP A 5 -46.95 -39.78 29.84
CA ASP A 5 -45.83 -38.84 29.84
C ASP A 5 -46.06 -37.68 28.84
N LYS A 6 -46.14 -36.48 29.42
CA LYS A 6 -45.72 -35.23 28.78
C LYS A 6 -44.23 -35.36 28.43
N VAL A 7 -43.74 -34.60 27.45
CA VAL A 7 -42.56 -33.71 27.59
C VAL A 7 -42.15 -33.09 26.23
N THR A 8 -42.27 -31.75 26.22
CA THR A 8 -41.53 -30.70 25.50
C THR A 8 -41.46 -30.67 23.96
N GLU A 9 -42.27 -29.77 23.40
CA GLU A 9 -41.87 -28.90 22.30
C GLU A 9 -40.58 -28.13 22.66
N TYR A 10 -39.48 -28.42 21.99
CA TYR A 10 -38.30 -27.56 21.96
C TYR A 10 -38.49 -26.53 20.84
N ARG A 11 -39.10 -25.37 21.19
CA ARG A 11 -39.01 -24.16 20.35
C ARG A 11 -37.55 -23.72 20.34
N ALA A 12 -36.84 -24.05 19.27
CA ALA A 12 -35.59 -23.40 18.94
C ALA A 12 -35.87 -21.91 18.78
N GLY A 13 -35.41 -21.11 19.75
CA GLY A 13 -35.48 -19.67 19.72
C GLY A 13 -34.86 -19.15 18.44
N GLU A 14 -35.70 -18.51 17.62
CA GLU A 14 -35.29 -17.58 16.58
C GLU A 14 -34.43 -16.49 17.23
N ALA A 15 -33.12 -16.67 17.21
CA ALA A 15 -32.18 -15.57 17.31
C ALA A 15 -32.27 -14.78 16.00
N GLY A 16 -33.34 -13.99 15.91
CA GLY A 16 -33.59 -13.02 14.85
C GLY A 16 -32.54 -11.93 14.89
N TRP A 17 -31.41 -12.16 14.20
CA TRP A 17 -30.44 -11.13 13.82
C TRP A 17 -29.81 -11.48 12.47
N ILE A 18 -30.63 -11.89 11.50
CA ILE A 18 -30.30 -11.77 10.08
C ILE A 18 -31.26 -10.72 9.53
N GLY A 19 -30.91 -9.46 9.77
CA GLY A 19 -31.39 -8.38 8.94
C GLY A 19 -30.79 -8.56 7.55
N SER A 20 -31.35 -9.50 6.77
CA SER A 20 -31.34 -9.45 5.31
C SER A 20 -32.23 -8.28 4.90
N GLY A 21 -31.82 -7.07 5.29
CA GLY A 21 -32.25 -5.85 4.64
C GLY A 21 -31.66 -5.84 3.24
N GLY A 22 -32.13 -6.77 2.41
CA GLY A 22 -32.27 -6.55 0.98
C GLY A 22 -33.34 -5.47 0.80
N GLY A 23 -33.05 -4.27 1.32
CA GLY A 23 -33.66 -3.07 0.82
C GLY A 23 -33.27 -3.07 -0.65
N SER A 24 -34.24 -3.46 -1.48
CA SER A 24 -34.26 -3.15 -2.90
C SER A 24 -33.78 -1.71 -3.00
N LEU A 25 -32.52 -1.54 -3.41
CA LEU A 25 -32.00 -0.26 -3.84
C LEU A 25 -32.82 0.05 -5.07
N ALA A 26 -34.01 0.63 -4.84
CA ALA A 26 -34.85 1.18 -5.87
C ALA A 26 -33.89 1.90 -6.81
N ALA A 27 -33.87 1.46 -8.06
CA ALA A 27 -33.01 1.97 -9.09
C ALA A 27 -33.40 3.43 -9.30
N GLY A 28 -32.91 4.31 -8.42
CA GLY A 28 -33.00 5.74 -8.54
C GLY A 28 -32.43 6.03 -9.91
N SER A 29 -33.26 6.68 -10.72
CA SER A 29 -33.00 7.08 -12.09
C SER A 29 -31.51 7.43 -12.25
N PRO A 30 -30.82 6.91 -13.29
CA PRO A 30 -29.43 7.25 -13.55
C PRO A 30 -29.19 8.77 -13.56
N ALA A 31 -30.22 9.57 -13.89
CA ALA A 31 -30.15 11.02 -13.93
C ALA A 31 -30.03 11.70 -12.55
N SER A 32 -30.48 11.09 -11.45
CA SER A 32 -30.34 11.68 -10.11
C SER A 32 -28.99 11.39 -9.44
N ARG A 33 -28.14 10.55 -10.06
CA ARG A 33 -26.82 10.15 -9.53
C ARG A 33 -25.67 11.09 -9.93
N LEU A 34 -25.92 12.02 -10.85
CA LEU A 34 -24.93 13.02 -11.31
C LEU A 34 -25.00 14.36 -10.56
N GLN A 35 -25.68 14.44 -9.41
CA GLN A 35 -25.58 15.60 -8.51
C GLN A 35 -24.26 15.63 -7.69
N SER A 36 -23.21 14.96 -8.16
CA SER A 36 -21.85 15.33 -7.76
C SER A 36 -21.55 16.70 -8.37
N SER A 37 -21.19 17.68 -7.54
CA SER A 37 -20.74 19.00 -8.04
C SER A 37 -19.77 18.81 -9.21
N PRO A 38 -20.00 19.45 -10.37
CA PRO A 38 -19.21 19.25 -11.59
C PRO A 38 -17.72 19.55 -11.39
N LEU A 39 -17.35 20.21 -10.28
CA LEU A 39 -15.99 20.61 -9.95
C LEU A 39 -15.07 19.46 -9.50
N TRP A 40 -15.61 18.33 -9.01
CA TRP A 40 -14.75 17.25 -8.50
C TRP A 40 -14.05 16.44 -9.59
N LEU A 41 -14.69 16.26 -10.74
CA LEU A 41 -14.10 15.51 -11.85
C LEU A 41 -12.86 16.23 -12.41
N PRO A 42 -12.89 17.55 -12.72
CA PRO A 42 -11.69 18.30 -13.07
C PRO A 42 -10.59 18.21 -12.01
N ALA A 43 -10.93 18.29 -10.72
CA ALA A 43 -9.94 18.17 -9.64
C ALA A 43 -9.27 16.78 -9.63
N ILE A 44 -10.05 15.70 -9.80
CA ILE A 44 -9.51 14.33 -9.91
C ILE A 44 -8.60 14.22 -11.12
N ILE A 45 -9.06 14.66 -12.30
CA ILE A 45 -8.25 14.63 -13.53
C ILE A 45 -6.95 15.39 -13.32
N LEU A 46 -7.01 16.59 -12.74
CA LEU A 46 -5.83 17.41 -12.47
C LEU A 46 -4.84 16.71 -11.54
N VAL A 47 -5.31 16.07 -10.47
CA VAL A 47 -4.45 15.30 -9.55
C VAL A 47 -3.83 14.09 -10.26
N VAL A 48 -4.62 13.32 -11.02
CA VAL A 48 -4.11 12.17 -11.80
C VAL A 48 -3.05 12.61 -12.80
N MET A 49 -3.34 13.65 -13.58
CA MET A 49 -2.41 14.19 -14.57
C MET A 49 -1.18 14.80 -13.92
N GLY A 50 -1.32 15.45 -12.76
CA GLY A 50 -0.20 15.96 -11.98
C GLY A 50 0.73 14.84 -11.52
N ILE A 51 0.19 13.75 -10.98
CA ILE A 51 0.98 12.58 -10.55
C ILE A 51 1.66 11.95 -11.78
N ALA A 52 0.92 11.73 -12.87
CA ALA A 52 1.46 11.18 -14.11
C ALA A 52 2.59 12.05 -14.68
N ALA A 53 2.41 13.38 -14.71
CA ALA A 53 3.44 14.31 -15.13
C ALA A 53 4.67 14.26 -14.22
N ALA A 54 4.47 14.22 -12.89
CA ALA A 54 5.56 14.13 -11.93
C ALA A 54 6.40 12.85 -12.09
N VAL A 55 5.78 11.72 -12.48
CA VAL A 55 6.54 10.48 -12.70
C VAL A 55 7.16 10.39 -14.09
N MET A 56 6.59 11.07 -15.11
CA MET A 56 7.02 10.94 -16.51
C MET A 56 7.97 12.03 -16.99
N LEU A 57 7.89 13.24 -16.42
CA LEU A 57 8.67 14.40 -16.89
C LEU A 57 10.01 14.57 -16.17
N MET A 58 10.26 13.80 -15.12
CA MET A 58 11.54 13.81 -14.41
C MET A 58 12.54 12.89 -15.13
N PRO A 59 13.87 13.09 -14.97
CA PRO A 59 14.89 12.27 -15.63
C PRO A 59 14.75 10.76 -15.38
N TYR A 60 14.19 10.41 -14.23
CA TYR A 60 13.70 9.09 -13.88
C TYR A 60 12.54 9.24 -12.87
N PRO A 61 11.69 8.21 -12.69
CA PRO A 61 10.57 8.30 -11.77
C PRO A 61 11.02 8.65 -10.35
N PRO A 62 10.40 9.65 -9.69
CA PRO A 62 10.82 10.19 -8.40
C PRO A 62 10.41 9.31 -7.22
N LEU A 63 10.53 7.99 -7.37
CA LEU A 63 10.02 6.99 -6.45
C LEU A 63 11.21 6.18 -5.94
N MET A 64 11.54 6.34 -4.65
CA MET A 64 12.82 5.89 -4.06
C MET A 64 13.21 4.46 -4.49
N ASP A 65 12.49 3.44 -4.03
CA ASP A 65 12.82 2.03 -4.29
C ASP A 65 12.48 1.59 -5.73
N PHE A 66 11.72 2.39 -6.48
CA PHE A 66 11.21 1.98 -7.79
C PHE A 66 12.31 1.82 -8.83
N LEU A 67 13.36 2.64 -8.75
CA LEU A 67 14.49 2.54 -9.67
C LEU A 67 15.18 1.17 -9.56
N GLU A 68 15.28 0.65 -8.34
CA GLU A 68 15.79 -0.69 -8.09
C GLU A 68 14.83 -1.77 -8.62
N TRP A 69 13.50 -1.59 -8.50
CA TRP A 69 12.53 -2.53 -9.10
C TRP A 69 12.65 -2.61 -10.64
N VAL A 70 12.90 -1.47 -11.30
CA VAL A 70 13.11 -1.43 -12.76
C VAL A 70 14.42 -2.13 -13.14
N TYR A 71 15.48 -1.87 -12.39
CA TYR A 71 16.78 -2.54 -12.55
C TYR A 71 16.66 -4.07 -12.41
N GLN A 72 15.98 -4.54 -11.36
CA GLN A 72 15.70 -5.97 -11.17
C GLN A 72 14.82 -6.56 -12.28
N GLY A 73 13.82 -5.82 -12.75
CA GLY A 73 13.04 -6.20 -13.92
C GLY A 73 13.92 -6.41 -15.16
N LYS A 74 14.86 -5.49 -15.44
CA LYS A 74 15.79 -5.64 -16.57
C LYS A 74 16.72 -6.84 -16.41
N ILE A 75 17.24 -7.10 -15.21
CA ILE A 75 18.04 -8.30 -14.94
C ILE A 75 17.22 -9.57 -15.19
N LEU A 76 15.98 -9.62 -14.69
CA LEU A 76 15.09 -10.76 -14.92
C LEU A 76 14.88 -11.00 -16.42
N ALA A 77 14.67 -9.95 -17.21
CA ALA A 77 14.52 -10.06 -18.66
C ALA A 77 15.78 -10.66 -19.33
N LEU A 78 16.98 -10.26 -18.89
CA LEU A 78 18.25 -10.80 -19.39
C LEU A 78 18.41 -12.29 -19.07
N LEU A 79 18.08 -12.70 -17.83
CA LEU A 79 18.10 -14.11 -17.42
C LEU A 79 17.10 -14.95 -18.24
N LEU A 80 15.88 -14.44 -18.43
CA LEU A 80 14.86 -15.10 -19.25
C LEU A 80 15.23 -15.18 -20.72
N SER A 81 16.10 -14.27 -21.19
CA SER A 81 16.67 -14.31 -22.55
C SER A 81 17.88 -15.24 -22.68
N GLY A 82 18.23 -15.97 -21.61
CA GLY A 82 19.32 -16.96 -21.61
C GLY A 82 20.71 -16.39 -21.37
N ASN A 83 20.86 -15.13 -20.95
CA ASN A 83 22.16 -14.57 -20.61
C ASN A 83 22.65 -15.15 -19.27
N ASP A 84 23.91 -15.58 -19.23
CA ASP A 84 24.58 -15.91 -17.97
C ASP A 84 25.06 -14.63 -17.29
N LEU A 85 24.53 -14.40 -16.09
CA LEU A 85 24.75 -13.21 -15.29
C LEU A 85 25.61 -13.51 -14.05
N GLY A 86 26.29 -14.67 -14.03
CA GLY A 86 27.22 -15.07 -12.99
C GLY A 86 26.52 -15.29 -11.64
N PRO A 87 26.75 -14.44 -10.63
CA PRO A 87 26.23 -14.67 -9.27
C PRO A 87 24.72 -14.47 -9.12
N ILE A 88 24.04 -13.85 -10.09
CA ILE A 88 22.61 -13.54 -9.98
C ILE A 88 21.77 -14.62 -10.68
N ARG A 89 20.80 -15.16 -9.95
CA ARG A 89 19.87 -16.21 -10.41
C ARG A 89 18.44 -15.96 -9.96
N ILE A 90 17.48 -16.60 -10.61
CA ILE A 90 16.07 -16.60 -10.20
C ILE A 90 15.90 -17.53 -8.99
N ALA A 91 15.16 -17.10 -7.98
CA ALA A 91 14.78 -17.93 -6.86
C ALA A 91 13.99 -19.17 -7.31
N GLN A 92 14.30 -20.33 -6.72
CA GLN A 92 13.64 -21.61 -7.02
C GLN A 92 12.46 -21.90 -6.07
N TYR A 93 11.99 -20.89 -5.35
CA TYR A 93 10.91 -20.97 -4.37
C TYR A 93 10.00 -19.74 -4.53
N PRO A 94 8.74 -19.79 -4.05
CA PRO A 94 7.77 -18.74 -4.31
C PRO A 94 8.06 -17.49 -3.47
N VAL A 95 8.82 -16.54 -4.01
CA VAL A 95 9.15 -15.29 -3.31
C VAL A 95 7.93 -14.36 -3.26
N PRO A 96 7.44 -13.95 -2.07
CA PRO A 96 6.46 -12.90 -1.94
C PRO A 96 7.09 -11.55 -2.37
N ASN A 97 6.31 -10.64 -2.94
CA ASN A 97 6.81 -9.39 -3.54
C ASN A 97 7.57 -9.56 -4.87
N SER A 98 7.17 -10.53 -5.68
CA SER A 98 7.75 -10.77 -7.01
C SER A 98 6.93 -10.16 -8.16
N THR A 99 5.66 -9.78 -7.93
CA THR A 99 4.75 -9.31 -8.99
C THR A 99 5.31 -8.13 -9.80
N SER A 100 5.80 -7.06 -9.13
CA SER A 100 6.33 -5.89 -9.87
C SER A 100 7.56 -6.24 -10.72
N GLN A 101 8.48 -7.06 -10.18
CA GLN A 101 9.67 -7.53 -10.89
C GLN A 101 9.28 -8.37 -12.11
N VAL A 102 8.31 -9.27 -11.97
CA VAL A 102 7.82 -10.09 -13.08
C VAL A 102 7.19 -9.22 -14.16
N ILE A 103 6.30 -8.28 -13.81
CA ILE A 103 5.68 -7.39 -14.80
C ILE A 103 6.74 -6.54 -15.51
N LEU A 104 7.65 -5.91 -14.76
CA LEU A 104 8.72 -5.10 -15.33
C LEU A 104 9.67 -5.93 -16.19
N GLY A 105 10.00 -7.16 -15.78
CA GLY A 105 10.84 -8.07 -16.56
C GLY A 105 10.18 -8.50 -17.87
N LEU A 106 8.90 -8.87 -17.83
CA LEU A 106 8.14 -9.20 -19.04
C LEU A 106 8.04 -8.00 -19.99
N LEU A 107 7.82 -6.79 -19.48
CA LEU A 107 7.87 -5.57 -20.29
C LEU A 107 9.29 -5.35 -20.88
N CYS A 108 10.33 -5.54 -20.07
CA CYS A 108 11.72 -5.38 -20.50
C CYS A 108 12.19 -6.42 -21.54
N LEU A 109 11.44 -7.49 -21.79
CA LEU A 109 11.69 -8.41 -22.91
C LEU A 109 11.35 -7.78 -24.26
N VAL A 110 10.42 -6.81 -24.30
CA VAL A 110 9.88 -6.25 -25.55
C VAL A 110 10.12 -4.75 -25.71
N MET A 111 10.52 -4.04 -24.65
CA MET A 111 10.81 -2.61 -24.70
C MET A 111 11.98 -2.21 -23.79
N PRO A 112 12.60 -1.02 -24.00
CA PRO A 112 13.62 -0.50 -23.09
C PRO A 112 13.10 -0.34 -21.65
N ALA A 113 13.99 -0.48 -20.66
CA ALA A 113 13.63 -0.47 -19.25
C ALA A 113 12.95 0.84 -18.80
N SER A 114 13.37 1.98 -19.36
CA SER A 114 12.73 3.28 -19.12
C SER A 114 11.28 3.32 -19.59
N MET A 115 11.00 2.77 -20.79
CA MET A 115 9.63 2.67 -21.32
C MET A 115 8.80 1.67 -20.50
N ALA A 116 9.38 0.53 -20.11
CA ALA A 116 8.73 -0.44 -19.23
C ALA A 116 8.31 0.18 -17.89
N ALA A 117 9.19 0.98 -17.29
CA ALA A 117 8.92 1.74 -16.07
C ALA A 117 7.74 2.71 -16.26
N SER A 118 7.73 3.46 -17.37
CA SER A 118 6.64 4.39 -17.71
C SER A 118 5.30 3.68 -17.90
N VAL A 119 5.26 2.61 -18.69
CA VAL A 119 4.05 1.83 -18.93
C VAL A 119 3.52 1.23 -17.63
N PHE A 120 4.42 0.68 -16.80
CA PHE A 120 4.05 0.15 -15.49
C PHE A 120 3.41 1.21 -14.59
N LEU A 121 4.04 2.38 -14.45
CA LEU A 121 3.55 3.44 -13.56
C LEU A 121 2.25 4.06 -14.07
N LEU A 122 2.11 4.29 -15.37
CA LEU A 122 0.86 4.79 -15.94
C LEU A 122 -0.28 3.79 -15.77
N GLY A 123 -0.02 2.50 -15.98
CA GLY A 123 -0.96 1.42 -15.71
C GLY A 123 -1.35 1.36 -14.23
N PHE A 124 -0.38 1.50 -13.32
CA PHE A 124 -0.62 1.56 -11.89
C PHE A 124 -1.49 2.76 -11.50
N ILE A 125 -1.14 3.96 -11.96
CA ILE A 125 -1.89 5.19 -11.67
C ILE A 125 -3.34 5.06 -12.17
N ALA A 126 -3.53 4.59 -13.41
CA ALA A 126 -4.85 4.39 -13.98
C ALA A 126 -5.68 3.37 -13.16
N ALA A 127 -5.09 2.22 -12.81
CA ALA A 127 -5.76 1.19 -12.02
C ALA A 127 -6.12 1.70 -10.61
N ALA A 128 -5.19 2.37 -9.92
CA ALA A 128 -5.42 2.94 -8.60
C ALA A 128 -6.52 4.01 -8.61
N SER A 129 -6.51 4.92 -9.58
CA SER A 129 -7.54 5.94 -9.75
C SER A 129 -8.91 5.34 -10.08
N LEU A 130 -8.96 4.34 -10.95
CA LEU A 130 -10.21 3.64 -11.29
C LEU A 130 -10.78 2.91 -10.07
N VAL A 131 -9.94 2.22 -9.30
CA VAL A 131 -10.35 1.54 -8.06
C VAL A 131 -10.82 2.56 -7.02
N ALA A 132 -10.09 3.67 -6.82
CA ALA A 132 -10.48 4.74 -5.90
C ALA A 132 -11.86 5.33 -6.27
N TRP A 133 -12.08 5.67 -7.54
CA TRP A 133 -13.36 6.18 -8.02
C TRP A 133 -14.48 5.15 -7.84
N SER A 134 -14.24 3.90 -8.25
CA SER A 134 -15.24 2.82 -8.17
C SER A 134 -15.64 2.53 -6.73
N LEU A 135 -14.69 2.54 -5.80
CA LEU A 135 -14.95 2.38 -4.37
C LEU A 135 -15.74 3.57 -3.83
N ALA A 136 -15.33 4.80 -4.16
CA ALA A 136 -16.02 5.99 -3.70
C ALA A 136 -17.47 6.06 -4.21
N ALA A 137 -17.69 5.78 -5.51
CA ALA A 137 -19.01 5.75 -6.12
C ALA A 137 -19.91 4.64 -5.56
N ARG A 138 -19.33 3.48 -5.22
CA ARG A 138 -20.06 2.36 -4.65
C ARG A 138 -20.47 2.59 -3.20
N TYR A 139 -19.55 3.04 -2.35
CA TYR A 139 -19.76 3.08 -0.90
C TYR A 139 -20.29 4.43 -0.42
N GLN A 140 -19.99 5.52 -1.13
CA GLN A 140 -20.43 6.86 -0.76
C GLN A 140 -20.84 7.66 -2.03
N PRO A 141 -21.88 7.25 -2.77
CA PRO A 141 -22.23 7.86 -4.07
C PRO A 141 -22.43 9.38 -4.00
N ALA A 142 -23.04 9.89 -2.91
CA ALA A 142 -23.24 11.33 -2.71
C ALA A 142 -21.95 12.14 -2.46
N LEU A 143 -20.84 11.44 -2.15
CA LEU A 143 -19.53 11.99 -1.83
C LEU A 143 -18.43 11.37 -2.71
N ALA A 144 -18.79 10.76 -3.85
CA ALA A 144 -17.86 9.98 -4.67
C ALA A 144 -16.61 10.78 -5.08
N GLY A 145 -16.81 12.02 -5.55
CA GLY A 145 -15.72 12.93 -5.92
C GLY A 145 -14.71 13.19 -4.80
N PRO A 146 -15.11 13.83 -3.68
CA PRO A 146 -14.18 14.12 -2.59
C PRO A 146 -13.60 12.86 -1.93
N LEU A 147 -14.38 11.78 -1.79
CA LEU A 147 -13.84 10.52 -1.26
C LEU A 147 -12.81 9.89 -2.22
N CYS A 148 -13.01 9.97 -3.54
CA CYS A 148 -12.01 9.51 -4.51
C CYS A 148 -10.66 10.23 -4.30
N LEU A 149 -10.67 11.55 -4.11
CA LEU A 149 -9.46 12.32 -3.81
C LEU A 149 -8.81 11.92 -2.48
N ILE A 150 -9.62 11.68 -1.44
CA ILE A 150 -9.12 11.18 -0.15
C ILE A 150 -8.46 9.80 -0.33
N LEU A 151 -9.10 8.87 -1.04
CA LEU A 151 -8.54 7.54 -1.28
C LEU A 151 -7.26 7.61 -2.11
N MET A 152 -7.23 8.44 -3.14
CA MET A 152 -6.03 8.68 -3.94
C MET A 152 -4.87 9.16 -3.07
N VAL A 153 -5.05 10.21 -2.27
CA VAL A 153 -3.96 10.80 -1.46
C VAL A 153 -3.60 9.94 -0.25
N SER A 154 -4.59 9.41 0.47
CA SER A 154 -4.36 8.72 1.75
C SER A 154 -4.00 7.25 1.61
N ILE A 155 -4.42 6.59 0.52
CA ILE A 155 -4.29 5.13 0.37
C ILE A 155 -3.39 4.73 -0.78
N PHE A 156 -3.59 5.31 -1.98
CA PHE A 156 -2.93 4.80 -3.19
C PHE A 156 -1.66 5.56 -3.59
N PHE A 157 -1.63 6.88 -3.37
CA PHE A 157 -0.52 7.78 -3.70
C PHE A 157 0.03 8.47 -2.44
N CYS A 158 0.00 7.76 -1.31
CA CYS A 158 0.54 8.19 -0.03
C CYS A 158 2.05 7.86 0.09
N ALA A 159 2.62 8.03 1.28
CA ALA A 159 4.06 7.84 1.51
C ALA A 159 4.68 6.54 0.93
N PRO A 160 4.08 5.34 1.06
CA PRO A 160 4.53 4.12 0.39
C PRO A 160 4.71 4.23 -1.13
N PHE A 161 3.82 4.94 -1.82
CA PHE A 161 3.92 5.13 -3.26
C PHE A 161 5.18 5.94 -3.60
N TRP A 162 5.37 7.09 -2.94
CA TRP A 162 6.53 7.96 -3.15
C TRP A 162 7.85 7.34 -2.67
N ASN A 163 7.80 6.40 -1.74
CA ASN A 163 8.94 5.57 -1.37
C ASN A 163 9.21 4.42 -2.37
N GLY A 164 8.40 4.29 -3.43
CA GLY A 164 8.62 3.28 -4.46
C GLY A 164 8.25 1.86 -4.05
N PHE A 165 7.39 1.66 -3.04
CA PHE A 165 6.91 0.33 -2.63
C PHE A 165 5.89 -0.22 -3.64
N ALA A 166 6.30 -0.45 -4.88
CA ALA A 166 5.43 -0.79 -6.01
C ALA A 166 4.58 -2.04 -5.75
N ASN A 167 5.19 -3.07 -5.19
CA ASN A 167 4.50 -4.29 -4.76
C ASN A 167 3.43 -3.99 -3.70
N TYR A 168 3.75 -3.22 -2.67
CA TYR A 168 2.76 -2.85 -1.66
C TYR A 168 1.59 -2.05 -2.27
N GLY A 169 1.88 -1.08 -3.14
CA GLY A 169 0.87 -0.30 -3.86
C GLY A 169 -0.03 -1.19 -4.73
N LEU A 170 0.55 -2.08 -5.53
CA LEU A 170 -0.21 -3.03 -6.36
C LEU A 170 -1.12 -3.92 -5.50
N ALA A 171 -0.62 -4.40 -4.35
CA ALA A 171 -1.41 -5.21 -3.44
C ALA A 171 -2.60 -4.43 -2.87
N LEU A 172 -2.43 -3.14 -2.55
CA LEU A 172 -3.54 -2.27 -2.14
C LEU A 172 -4.58 -2.08 -3.25
N VAL A 173 -4.15 -1.92 -4.50
CA VAL A 173 -5.06 -1.84 -5.66
C VAL A 173 -5.85 -3.14 -5.82
N LEU A 174 -5.20 -4.29 -5.70
CA LEU A 174 -5.86 -5.60 -5.73
C LEU A 174 -6.83 -5.78 -4.57
N PHE A 175 -6.43 -5.39 -3.35
CA PHE A 175 -7.30 -5.43 -2.18
C PHE A 175 -8.52 -4.52 -2.34
N GLY A 176 -8.33 -3.30 -2.87
CA GLY A 176 -9.43 -2.41 -3.25
C GLY A 176 -10.34 -3.01 -4.33
N GLY A 177 -9.75 -3.66 -5.34
CA GLY A 177 -10.49 -4.39 -6.37
C GLY A 177 -11.35 -5.53 -5.80
N PHE A 178 -10.82 -6.27 -4.83
CA PHE A 178 -11.59 -7.29 -4.10
C PHE A 178 -12.78 -6.69 -3.34
N LEU A 179 -12.61 -5.50 -2.75
CA LEU A 179 -13.69 -4.76 -2.08
C LEU A 179 -14.77 -4.24 -3.06
N LEU A 180 -14.54 -4.27 -4.37
CA LEU A 180 -15.55 -4.02 -5.40
C LEU A 180 -16.41 -5.26 -5.71
N LEU A 181 -16.06 -6.44 -5.21
CA LEU A 181 -16.96 -7.60 -5.33
C LEU A 181 -18.19 -7.41 -4.42
N PRO A 182 -19.39 -7.90 -4.81
CA PRO A 182 -20.51 -8.09 -3.90
C PRO A 182 -20.08 -8.87 -2.64
N GLU A 183 -20.60 -8.50 -1.47
CA GLU A 183 -20.16 -9.05 -0.19
C GLU A 183 -20.33 -10.57 -0.09
N ASN A 184 -21.44 -11.10 -0.62
CA ASN A 184 -21.68 -12.54 -0.70
C ASN A 184 -20.63 -13.26 -1.56
N ARG A 185 -20.07 -12.58 -2.57
CA ARG A 185 -19.03 -13.15 -3.46
C ARG A 185 -17.62 -13.08 -2.89
N ARG A 186 -17.38 -12.29 -1.85
CA ARG A 186 -16.05 -12.18 -1.20
C ARG A 186 -15.68 -13.42 -0.38
N VAL A 187 -16.62 -14.32 -0.16
CA VAL A 187 -16.38 -15.62 0.51
C VAL A 187 -16.57 -16.79 -0.46
N ASP A 188 -16.77 -16.52 -1.75
CA ASP A 188 -16.81 -17.57 -2.77
C ASP A 188 -15.40 -18.12 -3.01
N PRO A 189 -15.23 -19.45 -3.16
CA PRO A 189 -13.92 -20.06 -3.33
C PRO A 189 -13.10 -19.49 -4.50
N GLY A 190 -13.74 -19.24 -5.65
CA GLY A 190 -13.05 -18.74 -6.85
C GLY A 190 -12.37 -17.38 -6.62
N PRO A 191 -13.13 -16.32 -6.26
CA PRO A 191 -12.54 -15.03 -5.90
C PRO A 191 -11.52 -15.11 -4.77
N VAL A 192 -11.79 -15.88 -3.70
CA VAL A 192 -10.85 -16.01 -2.58
C VAL A 192 -9.54 -16.64 -3.03
N LEU A 193 -9.58 -17.73 -3.81
CA LEU A 193 -8.41 -18.40 -4.35
C LEU A 193 -7.59 -17.44 -5.22
N LEU A 194 -8.24 -16.81 -6.20
CA LEU A 194 -7.58 -15.89 -7.14
C LEU A 194 -6.89 -14.73 -6.40
N PHE A 195 -7.63 -14.00 -5.57
CA PHE A 195 -7.05 -12.85 -4.88
C PHE A 195 -6.02 -13.26 -3.83
N SER A 196 -6.19 -14.41 -3.14
CA SER A 196 -5.20 -14.89 -2.17
C SER A 196 -3.85 -15.19 -2.85
N LEU A 197 -3.86 -15.84 -4.02
CA LEU A 197 -2.65 -16.15 -4.79
C LEU A 197 -1.99 -14.88 -5.34
N VAL A 198 -2.75 -14.01 -6.00
CA VAL A 198 -2.18 -12.80 -6.61
C VAL A 198 -1.67 -11.85 -5.54
N ILE A 199 -2.42 -11.63 -4.44
CA ILE A 199 -1.96 -10.75 -3.35
C ILE A 199 -0.74 -11.35 -2.64
N PHE A 200 -0.66 -12.67 -2.45
CA PHE A 200 0.51 -13.34 -1.87
C PHE A 200 1.81 -13.00 -2.64
N PHE A 201 1.81 -13.17 -3.96
CA PHE A 201 2.97 -12.82 -4.79
C PHE A 201 3.26 -11.32 -4.83
N THR A 202 2.27 -10.50 -4.49
CA THR A 202 2.38 -9.05 -4.57
C THR A 202 2.89 -8.44 -3.26
N HIS A 203 2.23 -8.67 -2.11
CA HIS A 203 2.75 -8.17 -0.83
C HIS A 203 2.19 -8.86 0.43
N LEU A 204 3.08 -9.28 1.34
CA LEU A 204 2.73 -10.06 2.54
C LEU A 204 1.77 -9.36 3.51
N THR A 205 2.00 -8.11 3.88
CA THR A 205 1.14 -7.43 4.87
C THR A 205 -0.28 -7.21 4.36
N VAL A 206 -0.45 -6.95 3.06
CA VAL A 206 -1.77 -6.81 2.44
C VAL A 206 -2.42 -8.18 2.27
N PHE A 207 -1.64 -9.24 2.03
CA PHE A 207 -2.13 -10.61 2.09
C PHE A 207 -2.70 -10.93 3.48
N VAL A 208 -2.01 -10.57 4.56
CA VAL A 208 -2.54 -10.71 5.92
C VAL A 208 -3.83 -9.91 6.11
N ALA A 209 -3.89 -8.65 5.64
CA ALA A 209 -5.11 -7.84 5.70
C ALA A 209 -6.29 -8.48 4.96
N PHE A 210 -6.01 -9.07 3.80
CA PHE A 210 -6.98 -9.84 3.02
C PHE A 210 -7.48 -11.07 3.80
N LEU A 211 -6.58 -11.86 4.38
CA LEU A 211 -6.96 -13.04 5.18
C LEU A 211 -7.79 -12.67 6.41
N VAL A 212 -7.46 -11.58 7.11
CA VAL A 212 -8.24 -11.09 8.25
C VAL A 212 -9.67 -10.74 7.82
N LEU A 213 -9.83 -10.00 6.72
CA LEU A 213 -11.15 -9.62 6.22
C LEU A 213 -11.96 -10.85 5.77
N VAL A 214 -11.36 -11.72 4.95
CA VAL A 214 -12.03 -12.93 4.43
C VAL A 214 -12.36 -13.89 5.55
N GLY A 215 -11.46 -14.11 6.51
CA GLY A 215 -11.69 -14.97 7.66
C GLY A 215 -12.86 -14.51 8.52
N LEU A 216 -12.93 -13.21 8.83
CA LEU A 216 -14.05 -12.64 9.58
C LEU A 216 -15.38 -12.68 8.80
N GLN A 217 -15.36 -12.45 7.47
CA GLN A 217 -16.56 -12.59 6.64
C GLN A 217 -17.02 -14.04 6.55
N ALA A 218 -16.09 -14.98 6.37
CA ALA A 218 -16.40 -16.40 6.29
C ALA A 218 -16.93 -16.93 7.62
N LEU A 219 -16.41 -16.45 8.76
CA LEU A 219 -16.95 -16.72 10.09
C LEU A 219 -18.38 -16.20 10.24
N ALA A 220 -18.60 -14.92 9.91
CA ALA A 220 -19.92 -14.30 10.00
C ALA A 220 -20.97 -14.99 9.11
N LEU A 221 -20.56 -15.46 7.93
CA LEU A 221 -21.42 -16.14 6.96
C LEU A 221 -21.42 -17.67 7.09
N ARG A 222 -20.71 -18.24 8.08
CA ARG A 222 -20.55 -19.70 8.28
C ARG A 222 -20.02 -20.45 7.06
N ARG A 223 -19.17 -19.81 6.25
CA ARG A 223 -18.52 -20.37 5.05
C ARG A 223 -17.01 -20.61 5.26
N ILE A 224 -16.58 -20.83 6.51
CA ILE A 224 -15.17 -20.96 6.89
C ILE A 224 -14.47 -22.09 6.12
N VAL A 225 -15.10 -23.25 5.96
CA VAL A 225 -14.48 -24.38 5.25
C VAL A 225 -14.18 -24.03 3.78
N ALA A 226 -15.16 -23.46 3.08
CA ALA A 226 -15.02 -23.09 1.68
C ALA A 226 -13.95 -22.00 1.46
N ALA A 227 -13.96 -20.96 2.29
CA ALA A 227 -12.96 -19.89 2.24
C ALA A 227 -11.57 -20.40 2.68
N GLY A 228 -11.52 -21.25 3.70
CA GLY A 228 -10.31 -21.89 4.21
C GLY A 228 -9.61 -22.71 3.14
N LEU A 229 -10.33 -23.63 2.49
CA LEU A 229 -9.79 -24.43 1.39
C LEU A 229 -9.29 -23.55 0.22
N ALA A 230 -9.95 -22.43 -0.05
CA ALA A 230 -9.53 -21.51 -1.11
C ALA A 230 -8.24 -20.75 -0.79
N VAL A 231 -7.90 -20.51 0.48
CA VAL A 231 -6.63 -19.85 0.86
C VAL A 231 -5.48 -20.84 1.10
N VAL A 232 -5.75 -22.13 1.26
CA VAL A 232 -4.71 -23.16 1.49
C VAL A 232 -3.54 -23.05 0.50
N PRO A 233 -3.74 -22.91 -0.83
CA PRO A 233 -2.63 -22.81 -1.76
C PRO A 233 -1.67 -21.65 -1.47
N SER A 234 -2.18 -20.45 -1.17
CA SER A 234 -1.33 -19.29 -0.85
C SER A 234 -0.64 -19.43 0.52
N ILE A 235 -1.29 -20.09 1.49
CA ILE A 235 -0.65 -20.43 2.78
C ILE A 235 0.48 -21.46 2.58
N LEU A 236 0.30 -22.47 1.72
CA LEU A 236 1.35 -23.45 1.42
C LEU A 236 2.54 -22.79 0.72
N LEU A 237 2.31 -21.86 -0.21
CA LEU A 237 3.38 -21.08 -0.83
C LEU A 237 4.13 -20.21 0.20
N ALA A 238 3.41 -19.57 1.13
CA ALA A 238 4.03 -18.83 2.22
C ALA A 238 4.88 -19.75 3.10
N GLY A 239 4.37 -20.93 3.47
CA GLY A 239 5.11 -21.94 4.22
C GLY A 239 6.38 -22.39 3.50
N TRP A 240 6.29 -22.66 2.19
CA TRP A 240 7.46 -23.01 1.37
C TRP A 240 8.50 -21.88 1.37
N TYR A 241 8.09 -20.64 1.15
CA TYR A 241 9.00 -19.49 1.21
C TYR A 241 9.75 -19.41 2.55
N TYR A 242 9.02 -19.53 3.68
CA TYR A 242 9.65 -19.48 5.01
C TYR A 242 10.65 -20.62 5.23
N LEU A 243 10.31 -21.84 4.82
CA LEU A 243 11.21 -22.99 4.92
C LEU A 243 12.44 -22.85 4.01
N ALA A 244 12.31 -22.23 2.85
CA ALA A 244 13.42 -21.98 1.94
C ALA A 244 14.36 -20.89 2.48
N LEU A 245 13.82 -19.84 3.09
CA LEU A 245 14.60 -18.76 3.70
C LEU A 245 15.45 -19.26 4.87
N ASP A 246 14.89 -20.15 5.71
CA ASP A 246 15.58 -20.75 6.85
C ASP A 246 16.80 -21.60 6.42
N ARG A 247 16.69 -22.31 5.30
CA ARG A 247 17.79 -23.11 4.73
C ARG A 247 18.84 -22.26 4.00
N GLY A 248 18.47 -21.07 3.54
CA GLY A 248 19.34 -20.17 2.77
C GLY A 248 20.15 -19.18 3.62
N ARG A 249 19.78 -18.96 4.88
CA ARG A 249 20.54 -18.14 5.84
C ARG A 249 21.76 -18.91 6.34
N LEU A 250 22.81 -18.94 5.54
CA LEU A 250 24.10 -19.55 5.88
C LEU A 250 24.99 -18.68 6.78
N ASP A 251 24.55 -17.49 7.20
CA ASP A 251 25.28 -16.68 8.19
C ASP A 251 24.50 -16.58 9.52
N PRO A 252 24.90 -17.34 10.56
CA PRO A 252 24.36 -17.22 11.92
C PRO A 252 24.68 -15.88 12.62
N GLY A 253 25.38 -14.96 11.94
CA GLY A 253 25.90 -13.71 12.50
C GLY A 253 25.10 -12.45 12.18
N GLU A 254 24.17 -12.46 11.22
CA GLU A 254 23.33 -11.29 11.00
C GLU A 254 22.25 -11.20 12.09
N PRO A 255 22.21 -10.10 12.86
CA PRO A 255 21.19 -9.92 13.87
C PRO A 255 19.84 -9.97 13.18
N THR A 256 19.09 -11.03 13.46
CA THR A 256 17.68 -11.14 13.11
C THR A 256 17.01 -9.81 13.43
N VAL A 257 16.16 -9.33 12.52
CA VAL A 257 15.41 -8.05 12.63
C VAL A 257 14.68 -7.88 14.00
N GLY A 258 14.56 -8.97 14.79
CA GLY A 258 14.07 -8.98 16.17
C GLY A 258 15.08 -8.71 17.30
N GLN A 259 16.40 -8.64 17.08
CA GLN A 259 17.37 -8.40 18.16
C GLN A 259 17.50 -6.93 18.57
N GLN A 260 17.07 -5.97 17.74
CA GLN A 260 17.02 -4.55 18.13
C GLN A 260 15.69 -4.13 18.80
N SER A 261 14.69 -5.02 18.87
CA SER A 261 13.39 -4.70 19.51
C SER A 261 13.45 -4.60 21.04
N GLY A 262 14.48 -5.15 21.69
CA GLY A 262 14.58 -5.22 23.15
C GLY A 262 14.78 -3.88 23.86
N GLN A 263 15.23 -2.82 23.16
CA GLN A 263 15.45 -1.49 23.75
C GLN A 263 14.24 -0.55 23.67
N PHE A 264 13.16 -0.93 22.97
CA PHE A 264 12.06 -0.01 22.66
C PHE A 264 10.94 0.07 23.70
N LEU A 265 10.88 -0.84 24.68
CA LEU A 265 9.89 -0.77 25.77
C LEU A 265 10.16 0.38 26.76
N PHE A 266 11.31 1.05 26.68
CA PHE A 266 11.70 2.09 27.64
C PHE A 266 11.28 3.53 27.27
N ASP A 267 10.63 3.78 26.12
CA ASP A 267 10.07 5.11 25.81
C ASP A 267 8.75 5.04 25.03
N ALA A 268 7.68 4.70 25.76
CA ALA A 268 6.32 4.65 25.23
C ALA A 268 5.89 5.97 24.57
N ALA A 269 6.39 7.11 25.04
CA ALA A 269 6.09 8.42 24.49
C ALA A 269 6.72 8.60 23.10
N LYS A 270 7.99 8.26 22.92
CA LYS A 270 8.63 8.25 21.58
C LYS A 270 7.95 7.30 20.62
N TYR A 271 7.56 6.11 21.09
CA TYR A 271 6.83 5.14 20.28
C TYR A 271 5.47 5.67 19.82
N LEU A 272 4.69 6.23 20.74
CA LEU A 272 3.40 6.83 20.42
C LEU A 272 3.56 8.03 19.47
N ALA A 273 4.54 8.91 19.71
CA ALA A 273 4.85 10.03 18.83
C ALA A 273 5.19 9.55 17.41
N TYR A 274 5.95 8.46 17.29
CA TYR A 274 6.25 7.84 16.00
C TYR A 274 5.01 7.28 15.30
N LYS A 275 4.08 6.64 16.02
CA LYS A 275 2.81 6.16 15.43
C LYS A 275 1.91 7.31 15.00
N LEU A 276 1.81 8.36 15.82
CA LEU A 276 1.07 9.58 15.47
C LEU A 276 1.67 10.23 14.22
N TYR A 277 2.99 10.39 14.17
CA TYR A 277 3.69 10.88 12.98
C TYR A 277 3.46 9.99 11.75
N THR A 278 3.44 8.67 11.92
CA THR A 278 3.15 7.74 10.82
C THR A 278 1.74 7.99 10.26
N PHE A 279 0.77 8.20 11.16
CA PHE A 279 -0.59 8.51 10.75
C PHE A 279 -0.68 9.86 10.02
N THR A 280 0.12 10.87 10.36
CA THR A 280 0.11 12.14 9.64
C THR A 280 0.67 12.05 8.21
N LYS A 281 1.35 10.96 7.83
CA LYS A 281 1.82 10.70 6.45
C LYS A 281 0.71 10.40 5.44
N ILE A 282 -0.56 10.31 5.85
CA ILE A 282 -1.71 10.14 4.95
C ILE A 282 -2.08 11.45 4.21
N GLY A 283 -1.51 12.58 4.64
CA GLY A 283 -1.80 13.88 4.07
C GLY A 283 -1.11 14.11 2.71
N PRO A 284 -1.51 15.17 1.99
CA PRO A 284 -1.07 15.45 0.63
C PRO A 284 0.36 15.99 0.50
N TYR A 285 0.97 16.45 1.59
CA TYR A 285 2.30 17.05 1.54
C TYR A 285 3.40 15.98 1.61
N HIS A 286 4.29 16.03 0.63
CA HIS A 286 5.50 15.22 0.51
C HIS A 286 6.71 16.15 0.40
N ASN A 287 7.74 15.88 1.19
CA ASN A 287 8.99 16.63 1.18
C ASN A 287 10.05 15.84 0.40
N PHE A 288 10.24 16.18 -0.88
CA PHE A 288 11.27 15.55 -1.72
C PHE A 288 12.64 16.15 -1.40
N VAL A 289 13.57 15.30 -0.97
CA VAL A 289 14.91 15.68 -0.53
C VAL A 289 15.94 15.23 -1.56
N PHE A 290 16.80 16.15 -1.97
CA PHE A 290 17.93 15.95 -2.89
C PHE A 290 19.24 16.35 -2.21
N SER A 291 20.38 16.28 -2.93
CA SER A 291 21.69 16.62 -2.38
C SER A 291 21.80 18.08 -1.89
N ALA A 292 21.04 19.00 -2.48
CA ALA A 292 20.95 20.40 -2.05
C ALA A 292 20.02 20.62 -0.83
N GLY A 293 19.37 19.56 -0.34
CA GLY A 293 18.32 19.59 0.67
C GLY A 293 16.92 19.40 0.07
N GLY A 294 15.92 19.38 0.94
CA GLY A 294 14.50 19.42 0.54
C GLY A 294 13.87 20.79 0.83
N ASP A 295 12.54 20.84 0.87
CA ASP A 295 11.80 22.07 1.15
C ASP A 295 12.17 22.69 2.50
N VAL A 296 12.60 21.89 3.47
CA VAL A 296 13.09 22.39 4.76
C VAL A 296 14.28 23.36 4.64
N VAL A 297 15.11 23.19 3.60
CA VAL A 297 16.28 24.04 3.33
C VAL A 297 15.94 25.08 2.27
N VAL A 298 15.37 24.65 1.15
CA VAL A 298 15.17 25.49 -0.03
C VAL A 298 13.94 26.39 0.10
N ARG A 299 12.90 25.93 0.80
CA ARG A 299 11.59 26.61 0.92
C ARG A 299 10.98 26.45 2.33
N PRO A 300 11.63 26.93 3.39
CA PRO A 300 11.16 26.71 4.76
C PRO A 300 9.68 27.06 5.00
N PRO A 301 9.11 28.15 4.43
CA PRO A 301 7.68 28.44 4.56
C PRO A 301 6.77 27.36 3.97
N VAL A 302 7.12 26.82 2.79
CA VAL A 302 6.37 25.73 2.14
C VAL A 302 6.46 24.47 2.99
N TYR A 303 7.65 24.17 3.53
CA TYR A 303 7.85 23.03 4.41
C TYR A 303 6.95 23.07 5.65
N TRP A 304 6.96 24.17 6.41
CA TRP A 304 6.15 24.27 7.62
C TRP A 304 4.65 24.35 7.33
N ALA A 305 4.25 25.01 6.24
CA ALA A 305 2.86 25.00 5.78
C ALA A 305 2.42 23.57 5.42
N GLY A 306 3.23 22.82 4.68
CA GLY A 306 2.98 21.42 4.34
C GLY A 306 2.87 20.51 5.56
N VAL A 307 3.76 20.69 6.55
CA VAL A 307 3.71 19.98 7.82
C VAL A 307 2.39 20.25 8.56
N ALA A 308 1.97 21.52 8.63
CA ALA A 308 0.71 21.91 9.24
C ALA A 308 -0.50 21.33 8.49
N VAL A 309 -0.46 21.32 7.15
CA VAL A 309 -1.50 20.71 6.31
C VAL A 309 -1.65 19.22 6.59
N ASN A 310 -0.55 18.44 6.65
CA ASN A 310 -0.63 17.02 6.99
C ASN A 310 -1.17 16.77 8.40
N GLY A 311 -0.76 17.59 9.38
CA GLY A 311 -1.30 17.55 10.74
C GLY A 311 -2.81 17.82 10.80
N LEU A 312 -3.26 18.89 10.16
CA LEU A 312 -4.68 19.23 10.04
C LEU A 312 -5.45 18.12 9.32
N TYR A 313 -4.92 17.61 8.21
CA TYR A 313 -5.55 16.55 7.44
C TYR A 313 -5.76 15.27 8.26
N ALA A 314 -4.75 14.88 9.05
CA ALA A 314 -4.84 13.75 9.96
C ALA A 314 -5.91 13.97 11.06
N LEU A 315 -5.96 15.15 11.66
CA LEU A 315 -6.99 15.49 12.65
C LEU A 315 -8.40 15.44 12.04
N LEU A 316 -8.57 15.98 10.83
CA LEU A 316 -9.85 15.92 10.09
C LEU A 316 -10.22 14.47 9.77
N CYS A 317 -9.25 13.62 9.42
CA CYS A 317 -9.47 12.20 9.20
C CYS A 317 -9.97 11.50 10.47
N LEU A 318 -9.30 11.72 11.62
CA LEU A 318 -9.74 11.17 12.90
C LEU A 318 -11.14 11.66 13.29
N ALA A 319 -11.43 12.96 13.10
CA ALA A 319 -12.75 13.51 13.34
C ALA A 319 -13.81 12.88 12.43
N LEU A 320 -13.50 12.71 11.14
CA LEU A 320 -14.38 12.07 10.17
C LEU A 320 -14.71 10.62 10.56
N LEU A 321 -13.69 9.83 10.92
CA LEU A 321 -13.87 8.44 11.36
C LEU A 321 -14.59 8.35 12.71
N GLY A 322 -14.27 9.21 13.67
CA GLY A 322 -14.90 9.23 14.99
C GLY A 322 -16.38 9.60 14.93
N LEU A 323 -16.75 10.63 14.16
CA LEU A 323 -18.14 11.01 13.92
C LEU A 323 -18.88 9.91 13.17
N GLY A 324 -18.28 9.34 12.13
CA GLY A 324 -18.88 8.24 11.38
C GLY A 324 -19.11 7.00 12.23
N LEU A 325 -18.17 6.64 13.11
CA LEU A 325 -18.33 5.53 14.05
C LEU A 325 -19.43 5.83 15.07
N ARG A 326 -19.47 7.04 15.63
CA ARG A 326 -20.54 7.46 16.55
C ARG A 326 -21.92 7.35 15.90
N ASP A 327 -22.07 7.84 14.68
CA ASP A 327 -23.34 7.78 13.95
C ASP A 327 -23.72 6.34 13.60
N ALA A 328 -22.75 5.52 13.19
CA ALA A 328 -22.98 4.11 12.90
C ALA A 328 -23.45 3.33 14.14
N LEU A 329 -22.87 3.61 15.31
CA LEU A 329 -23.27 2.99 16.58
C LEU A 329 -24.65 3.50 17.03
N ARG A 330 -24.87 4.81 17.01
CA ARG A 330 -26.14 5.44 17.41
C ARG A 330 -27.31 4.94 16.58
N ASN A 331 -27.11 4.79 15.27
CA ASN A 331 -28.15 4.36 14.34
C ASN A 331 -28.17 2.83 14.11
N ARG A 332 -27.35 2.06 14.85
CA ARG A 332 -27.19 0.60 14.69
C ARG A 332 -26.91 0.17 13.24
N SER A 333 -26.24 1.01 12.47
CA SER A 333 -25.85 0.75 11.07
C SER A 333 -24.38 0.33 10.93
N ALA A 334 -23.69 0.12 12.06
CA ALA A 334 -22.30 -0.32 12.09
C ALA A 334 -22.12 -1.69 11.42
N ARG A 335 -21.25 -1.72 10.41
CA ARG A 335 -20.92 -2.94 9.67
C ARG A 335 -19.84 -3.70 10.42
N PHE A 336 -20.26 -4.66 11.25
CA PHE A 336 -19.39 -5.34 12.20
C PHE A 336 -18.11 -5.90 11.57
N VAL A 337 -18.22 -6.66 10.48
CA VAL A 337 -17.07 -7.38 9.89
C VAL A 337 -15.94 -6.45 9.42
N PRO A 338 -16.16 -5.45 8.56
CA PRO A 338 -15.08 -4.55 8.17
C PRO A 338 -14.55 -3.69 9.32
N LEU A 339 -15.39 -3.33 10.31
CA LEU A 339 -14.94 -2.62 11.51
C LEU A 339 -14.03 -3.50 12.40
N ALA A 340 -14.38 -4.76 12.59
CA ALA A 340 -13.56 -5.72 13.33
C ALA A 340 -12.22 -5.98 12.60
N ALA A 341 -12.25 -6.14 11.27
CA ALA A 341 -11.04 -6.28 10.47
C ALA A 341 -10.14 -5.03 10.60
N ALA A 342 -10.72 -3.83 10.48
CA ALA A 342 -9.98 -2.59 10.68
C ALA A 342 -9.40 -2.46 12.09
N ALA A 343 -10.12 -2.91 13.13
CA ALA A 343 -9.63 -2.90 14.50
C ALA A 343 -8.44 -3.84 14.71
N VAL A 344 -8.50 -5.07 14.16
CA VAL A 344 -7.39 -6.03 14.20
C VAL A 344 -6.16 -5.47 13.49
N LEU A 345 -6.34 -4.86 12.30
CA LEU A 345 -5.26 -4.27 11.53
C LEU A 345 -4.69 -3.00 12.19
N GLY A 346 -5.55 -2.18 12.80
CA GLY A 346 -5.15 -1.03 13.60
C GLY A 346 -4.34 -1.45 14.83
N LEU A 347 -4.74 -2.53 15.50
CA LEU A 347 -3.96 -3.10 16.60
C LEU A 347 -2.61 -3.62 16.11
N ALA A 348 -2.55 -4.31 14.97
CA ALA A 348 -1.29 -4.72 14.37
C ALA A 348 -0.38 -3.51 14.06
N PHE A 349 -0.93 -2.42 13.51
CA PHE A 349 -0.20 -1.16 13.34
C PHE A 349 0.37 -0.64 14.67
N LEU A 350 -0.42 -0.65 15.75
CA LEU A 350 0.00 -0.16 17.07
C LEU A 350 0.98 -1.08 17.80
N LEU A 351 0.99 -2.38 17.52
CA LEU A 351 1.86 -3.35 18.19
C LEU A 351 3.18 -3.62 17.44
N MET A 352 3.22 -3.40 16.12
CA MET A 352 4.44 -3.66 15.33
C MET A 352 5.56 -2.67 15.68
N PRO A 353 6.80 -3.14 15.89
CA PRO A 353 7.92 -2.30 16.31
C PRO A 353 8.23 -1.21 15.27
N ALA A 354 8.80 -0.09 15.75
CA ALA A 354 9.37 0.92 14.86
C ALA A 354 10.65 0.36 14.24
N GLY A 355 10.53 -0.23 13.04
CA GLY A 355 11.68 -0.80 12.32
C GLY A 355 12.72 0.28 12.00
N ARG A 356 14.00 0.03 12.34
CA ARG A 356 15.13 0.92 12.01
C ARG A 356 15.73 0.68 10.62
N LEU A 357 15.52 -0.50 10.03
CA LEU A 357 16.20 -0.93 8.79
C LEU A 357 15.26 -1.18 7.60
N ILE A 358 14.00 -1.52 7.86
CA ILE A 358 12.99 -1.74 6.82
C ILE A 358 11.82 -0.84 7.17
N ALA A 359 11.46 0.05 6.24
CA ALA A 359 10.43 1.07 6.42
C ALA A 359 9.20 0.53 7.19
N ASN A 360 8.96 1.14 8.37
CA ASN A 360 7.83 0.93 9.29
C ASN A 360 6.85 -0.19 8.92
N THR A 361 7.12 -1.43 9.32
CA THR A 361 6.22 -2.57 9.05
C THR A 361 4.79 -2.32 9.54
N GLY A 362 4.62 -1.59 10.65
CA GLY A 362 3.32 -1.22 11.17
C GLY A 362 2.52 -0.34 10.21
N GLU A 363 3.16 0.65 9.57
CA GLU A 363 2.54 1.58 8.61
C GLU A 363 1.79 0.82 7.50
N ARG A 364 2.28 -0.35 7.10
CA ARG A 364 1.65 -1.20 6.07
C ARG A 364 0.32 -1.85 6.50
N PHE A 365 0.01 -1.90 7.79
CA PHE A 365 -1.30 -2.34 8.30
C PHE A 365 -2.29 -1.18 8.47
N MET A 366 -1.78 0.04 8.62
CA MET A 366 -2.58 1.25 8.77
C MET A 366 -3.44 1.52 7.54
N TYR A 367 -2.89 1.41 6.33
CA TYR A 367 -3.64 1.77 5.11
C TYR A 367 -4.81 0.84 4.80
N PRO A 368 -4.69 -0.51 4.87
CA PRO A 368 -5.86 -1.38 4.73
C PRO A 368 -6.91 -1.13 5.81
N ALA A 369 -6.50 -0.85 7.06
CA ALA A 369 -7.43 -0.49 8.14
C ALA A 369 -8.19 0.79 7.81
N LEU A 370 -7.46 1.85 7.41
CA LEU A 370 -8.03 3.14 7.03
C LEU A 370 -8.98 3.01 5.84
N LEU A 371 -8.60 2.23 4.82
CA LEU A 371 -9.44 1.95 3.66
C LEU A 371 -10.77 1.31 4.09
N LEU A 372 -10.73 0.27 4.94
CA LEU A 372 -11.95 -0.37 5.44
C LEU A 372 -12.84 0.60 6.23
N LEU A 373 -12.26 1.47 7.07
CA LEU A 373 -13.00 2.46 7.85
C LEU A 373 -13.66 3.52 6.96
N LEU A 374 -12.92 4.10 6.01
CA LEU A 374 -13.44 5.11 5.08
C LEU A 374 -14.58 4.59 4.20
N LEU A 375 -14.57 3.30 3.87
CA LEU A 375 -15.63 2.68 3.06
C LEU A 375 -16.83 2.21 3.89
N SER A 376 -16.65 1.92 5.18
CA SER A 376 -17.68 1.26 6.00
C SER A 376 -18.45 2.20 6.91
N LEU A 377 -17.91 3.38 7.21
CA LEU A 377 -18.54 4.36 8.08
C LEU A 377 -19.34 5.39 7.29
N PRO A 378 -20.49 5.87 7.82
CA PRO A 378 -21.19 7.02 7.26
C PRO A 378 -20.33 8.28 7.40
N LEU A 379 -19.91 8.86 6.29
CA LEU A 379 -18.97 9.99 6.30
C LEU A 379 -19.69 11.33 6.37
N HIS A 380 -19.21 12.22 7.26
CA HIS A 380 -19.75 13.58 7.37
C HIS A 380 -19.46 14.40 6.09
N ARG A 381 -20.52 14.90 5.43
CA ARG A 381 -20.45 15.56 4.11
C ARG A 381 -19.51 16.76 4.09
N GLY A 382 -19.60 17.65 5.08
CA GLY A 382 -18.77 18.86 5.14
C GLY A 382 -17.29 18.55 5.29
N LEU A 383 -16.96 17.62 6.20
CA LEU A 383 -15.57 17.22 6.47
C LEU A 383 -14.97 16.47 5.28
N THR A 384 -15.74 15.57 4.66
CA THR A 384 -15.29 14.84 3.47
C THR A 384 -14.98 15.79 2.32
N ARG A 385 -15.83 16.79 2.07
CA ARG A 385 -15.58 17.81 1.03
C ARG A 385 -14.36 18.67 1.35
N LEU A 386 -14.21 19.10 2.60
CA LEU A 386 -13.05 19.87 3.04
C LEU A 386 -11.76 19.08 2.83
N MET A 387 -11.71 17.83 3.31
CA MET A 387 -10.55 16.95 3.12
C MET A 387 -10.29 16.66 1.64
N GLY A 388 -11.32 16.42 0.83
CA GLY A 388 -11.19 16.26 -0.62
C GLY A 388 -10.60 17.51 -1.30
N GLY A 389 -10.97 18.71 -0.84
CA GLY A 389 -10.37 19.96 -1.29
C GLY A 389 -8.90 20.10 -0.88
N ILE A 390 -8.57 19.78 0.37
CA ILE A 390 -7.19 19.79 0.88
C ILE A 390 -6.33 18.76 0.13
N ALA A 391 -6.88 17.61 -0.26
CA ALA A 391 -6.17 16.59 -1.02
C ALA A 391 -5.62 17.10 -2.37
N VAL A 392 -6.26 18.12 -2.98
CA VAL A 392 -5.75 18.77 -4.20
C VAL A 392 -4.40 19.46 -3.97
N LEU A 393 -4.08 19.84 -2.73
CA LEU A 393 -2.79 20.43 -2.38
C LEU A 393 -1.60 19.49 -2.63
N LEU A 394 -1.83 18.20 -2.93
CA LEU A 394 -0.77 17.31 -3.42
C LEU A 394 -0.04 17.94 -4.62
N LEU A 395 -0.76 18.66 -5.48
CA LEU A 395 -0.20 19.37 -6.62
C LEU A 395 0.91 20.36 -6.22
N VAL A 396 0.85 20.94 -5.01
CA VAL A 396 1.91 21.85 -4.50
C VAL A 396 3.21 21.09 -4.24
N SER A 397 3.13 19.87 -3.69
CA SER A 397 4.32 19.01 -3.56
C SER A 397 4.87 18.59 -4.92
N LEU A 398 4.01 18.35 -5.90
CA LEU A 398 4.44 17.99 -7.26
C LEU A 398 5.09 19.15 -8.01
N THR A 399 4.59 20.38 -7.84
CA THR A 399 5.27 21.56 -8.40
C THR A 399 6.59 21.83 -7.69
N SER A 400 6.68 21.56 -6.38
CA SER A 400 7.95 21.64 -5.64
C SER A 400 9.00 20.70 -6.23
N LEU A 401 8.61 19.47 -6.57
CA LEU A 401 9.47 18.50 -7.27
C LEU A 401 9.92 19.02 -8.66
N ALA A 402 9.01 19.63 -9.43
CA ALA A 402 9.27 20.06 -10.81
C ALA A 402 10.10 21.36 -10.95
N SER A 403 10.30 22.10 -9.87
CA SER A 403 10.89 23.45 -9.84
C SER A 403 12.38 23.59 -10.27
N GLY A 404 13.01 22.53 -10.79
CA GLY A 404 14.26 22.60 -11.57
C GLY A 404 15.58 22.82 -10.83
N GLN A 405 15.59 23.12 -9.53
CA GLN A 405 16.83 23.31 -8.74
C GLN A 405 17.46 22.00 -8.23
N GLN A 406 16.95 20.85 -8.65
CA GLN A 406 17.32 19.55 -8.11
C GLN A 406 18.44 18.90 -8.93
N ASP A 407 19.51 18.45 -8.27
CA ASP A 407 20.58 17.69 -8.92
C ASP A 407 20.22 16.19 -8.95
N TRP A 408 19.58 15.77 -10.04
CA TRP A 408 19.18 14.38 -10.29
C TRP A 408 20.34 13.42 -10.53
N SER A 409 21.54 13.95 -10.78
CA SER A 409 22.73 13.13 -11.06
C SER A 409 23.43 12.65 -9.78
N LYS A 410 23.19 13.31 -8.65
CA LYS A 410 23.84 12.99 -7.37
C LYS A 410 22.96 12.10 -6.49
N PRO A 411 23.30 10.81 -6.32
CA PRO A 411 22.59 9.96 -5.39
C PRO A 411 22.77 10.48 -3.96
N LEU A 412 21.72 10.38 -3.16
CA LEU A 412 21.76 10.59 -1.71
C LEU A 412 22.09 9.25 -1.04
N PRO A 413 23.31 9.07 -0.50
CA PRO A 413 23.71 7.79 0.09
C PRO A 413 22.85 7.41 1.30
N GLU A 414 22.68 6.11 1.54
CA GLU A 414 22.12 5.53 2.77
C GLU A 414 22.88 5.98 4.02
N ALA A 415 24.19 6.14 3.93
CA ALA A 415 25.01 6.64 5.04
C ALA A 415 24.61 8.05 5.51
N SER A 416 23.99 8.89 4.65
CA SER A 416 23.47 10.21 5.05
C SER A 416 22.30 10.13 6.04
N TRP A 417 21.76 8.93 6.30
CA TRP A 417 20.63 8.71 7.22
C TRP A 417 21.03 8.80 8.69
N ALA A 418 22.33 8.73 9.01
CA ALA A 418 22.83 8.69 10.38
C ALA A 418 22.86 10.06 11.08
N ALA A 419 22.76 11.17 10.34
CA ALA A 419 22.64 12.50 10.95
C ALA A 419 21.21 12.71 11.47
N PRO A 420 21.01 13.30 12.67
CA PRO A 420 19.68 13.58 13.23
C PRO A 420 19.03 14.77 12.53
N GLN A 421 18.83 14.69 11.22
CA GLN A 421 17.97 15.63 10.51
C GLN A 421 16.53 15.22 10.78
N ARG A 422 15.91 15.94 11.71
CA ARG A 422 14.49 15.84 12.11
C ARG A 422 13.55 16.34 10.99
N VAL A 423 13.69 15.79 9.79
CA VAL A 423 12.94 16.21 8.62
C VAL A 423 11.71 15.32 8.48
N LEU A 424 10.53 15.94 8.47
CA LEU A 424 9.25 15.25 8.37
C LEU A 424 8.88 15.00 6.90
N TYR A 425 8.15 13.91 6.66
CA TYR A 425 7.56 13.54 5.37
C TYR A 425 8.58 13.43 4.22
N GLN A 426 9.81 13.02 4.56
CA GLN A 426 10.91 12.90 3.60
C GLN A 426 10.68 11.77 2.59
N HIS A 427 10.90 12.09 1.31
CA HIS A 427 11.02 11.17 0.19
C HIS A 427 12.31 11.46 -0.57
N ARG A 428 13.02 10.43 -1.03
CA ARG A 428 14.36 10.57 -1.64
C ARG A 428 14.36 10.00 -3.06
N PRO A 429 14.02 10.81 -4.07
CA PRO A 429 13.99 10.37 -5.46
C PRO A 429 15.31 9.74 -5.93
N THR A 430 16.45 10.19 -5.40
CA THR A 430 17.78 9.84 -5.92
C THR A 430 18.49 8.70 -5.19
N ALA A 431 17.87 8.08 -4.17
CA ALA A 431 18.54 7.06 -3.35
C ALA A 431 19.10 5.89 -4.17
N PHE A 432 18.34 5.44 -5.18
CA PHE A 432 18.73 4.34 -6.08
C PHE A 432 19.01 4.83 -7.51
N ALA A 433 19.40 6.10 -7.69
CA ALA A 433 19.71 6.66 -9.01
C ALA A 433 20.83 5.90 -9.73
N ALA A 434 21.78 5.35 -8.97
CA ALA A 434 22.86 4.52 -9.53
C ALA A 434 22.32 3.26 -10.25
N SER A 435 21.29 2.61 -9.70
CA SER A 435 20.63 1.46 -10.36
C SER A 435 20.01 1.86 -11.68
N TRP A 436 19.44 3.07 -11.76
CA TRP A 436 18.89 3.61 -13.00
C TRP A 436 19.96 3.87 -14.06
N PHE A 437 21.06 4.56 -13.71
CA PHE A 437 22.16 4.81 -14.66
C PHE A 437 22.88 3.53 -15.11
N THR A 438 22.77 2.46 -14.33
CA THR A 438 23.31 1.13 -14.71
C THR A 438 22.47 0.48 -15.81
N LEU A 439 21.20 0.87 -16.01
CA LEU A 439 20.33 0.28 -17.05
C LEU A 439 20.91 0.40 -18.46
N ASP A 440 21.59 1.51 -18.78
CA ASP A 440 22.18 1.73 -20.10
C ASP A 440 23.33 0.74 -20.36
N SER A 441 24.13 0.44 -19.34
CA SER A 441 25.20 -0.57 -19.46
C SER A 441 24.66 -1.99 -19.65
N LEU A 442 23.48 -2.29 -19.09
CA LEU A 442 22.78 -3.57 -19.26
C LEU A 442 22.17 -3.74 -20.66
N ALA A 443 22.09 -2.69 -21.48
CA ALA A 443 21.63 -2.81 -22.86
C ALA A 443 22.53 -3.72 -23.71
N THR A 444 23.80 -3.87 -23.31
CA THR A 444 24.78 -4.76 -23.97
C THR A 444 24.62 -6.24 -23.61
N GLY A 445 23.66 -6.58 -22.74
CA GLY A 445 23.41 -7.96 -22.29
C GLY A 445 24.38 -8.46 -21.22
N ARG A 446 25.29 -7.61 -20.74
CA ARG A 446 26.26 -7.95 -19.69
C ARG A 446 26.03 -7.13 -18.43
N LEU A 447 26.14 -7.79 -17.28
CA LEU A 447 26.23 -7.09 -16.00
C LEU A 447 27.58 -6.38 -15.89
N PRO A 448 27.61 -5.10 -15.53
CA PRO A 448 28.85 -4.43 -15.17
C PRO A 448 29.55 -5.12 -14.00
N PRO A 449 30.89 -5.08 -13.95
CA PRO A 449 31.63 -5.46 -12.76
C PRO A 449 31.10 -4.71 -11.53
N GLY A 450 30.72 -5.44 -10.47
CA GLY A 450 30.17 -4.86 -9.23
C GLY A 450 28.66 -4.57 -9.24
N ALA A 451 27.94 -4.95 -10.29
CA ALA A 451 26.49 -4.92 -10.30
C ALA A 451 25.92 -5.90 -9.26
N GLN A 452 25.11 -5.39 -8.33
CA GLN A 452 24.56 -6.16 -7.21
C GLN A 452 23.08 -5.80 -7.00
N LEU A 453 22.36 -6.67 -6.30
CA LEU A 453 20.97 -6.45 -5.91
C LEU A 453 20.94 -5.71 -4.57
N SER A 454 20.06 -4.73 -4.44
CA SER A 454 19.93 -3.96 -3.19
C SER A 454 18.95 -4.59 -2.19
N PHE A 455 18.10 -5.53 -2.63
CA PHE A 455 17.07 -6.15 -1.79
C PHE A 455 17.22 -7.67 -1.72
N GLU A 456 17.31 -8.21 -0.50
CA GLU A 456 17.34 -9.66 -0.23
C GLU A 456 15.98 -10.34 -0.45
N THR A 457 14.90 -9.57 -0.36
CA THR A 457 13.52 -10.07 -0.49
C THR A 457 13.02 -10.09 -1.93
N SER A 458 13.93 -10.03 -2.90
CA SER A 458 13.61 -10.00 -4.33
C SER A 458 13.45 -11.40 -4.93
N LEU A 459 12.82 -11.51 -6.11
CA LEU A 459 12.73 -12.76 -6.86
C LEU A 459 14.13 -13.22 -7.33
N LEU A 460 15.05 -12.27 -7.43
CA LEU A 460 16.43 -12.49 -7.81
C LEU A 460 17.29 -12.72 -6.56
N ILE A 461 18.18 -13.69 -6.63
CA ILE A 461 19.12 -14.03 -5.56
C ILE A 461 20.52 -13.81 -6.11
N SER A 462 21.37 -13.13 -5.32
CA SER A 462 22.79 -12.97 -5.59
C SER A 462 23.58 -13.89 -4.66
N SER A 463 24.57 -14.62 -5.19
CA SER A 463 25.58 -15.30 -4.36
C SER A 463 26.72 -14.37 -3.92
N ALA A 464 26.82 -13.17 -4.51
CA ALA A 464 27.72 -12.12 -4.01
C ALA A 464 27.07 -11.41 -2.82
N PRO A 465 27.85 -11.02 -1.79
CA PRO A 465 27.32 -10.27 -0.65
C PRO A 465 26.63 -8.99 -1.13
N PRO A 466 25.57 -8.53 -0.45
CA PRO A 466 24.87 -7.31 -0.82
C PRO A 466 25.82 -6.11 -0.83
N ARG A 467 25.49 -5.10 -1.65
CA ARG A 467 26.35 -3.92 -1.81
C ARG A 467 26.51 -3.22 -0.49
N ALA A 468 27.71 -3.29 0.08
CA ALA A 468 28.14 -2.26 1.02
C ALA A 468 28.10 -0.95 0.24
N GLU A 469 27.15 -0.08 0.56
CA GLU A 469 27.13 1.24 -0.04
C GLU A 469 28.52 1.88 0.04
N PRO A 470 28.95 2.61 -0.99
CA PRO A 470 30.20 3.35 -0.91
C PRO A 470 30.16 4.20 0.36
N ARG A 471 31.07 3.91 1.30
CA ARG A 471 31.28 4.77 2.45
C ARG A 471 31.72 6.14 1.91
N PRO A 472 31.17 7.24 2.44
CA PRO A 472 31.40 8.59 1.93
C PRO A 472 32.87 8.96 1.84
#